data_AF-A0A8I1Q7R4-F1
#
_entry.id   AF-A0A8I1Q7R4-F1
#
_cell.length_a   1.000
_cell.length_b   1.000
_cell.length_c   1.000
_cell.angle_alpha   90.00
_cell.angle_beta   90.00
_cell.angle_gamma   90.00
#
_symmetry.space_group_name_H-M   'P 1'
#
loop_
_entity.id
_entity.type
_entity.pdbx_description
1 polymer ?
#
loop_
_entity_poly.entity_id
_entity_poly.type
_entity_poly.pdbx_seq_one_letter_code
_entity_poly.pdbx_strand_id
1 'polypeptide(L)'
;MKFTTYGLWNIARLQLVDDLSKIPELHERRHEVEDLLLEEVITAILEKAYVCQDDLARNNPNMPLKEKVLITHKQSLTAVLPCLVSKLNLSEDKINQAVASFCARAYEFSETHVDYLLRLAEVSGQAKNEIIDELYGNCFRSEHAALARRLQFNDGEVLKKATDAVRQEIIISCPSELQNIMQEHCLYMKEVAAQKEPNSTFYADFQAEMHQSMEEFKQKIKEQKHAQRFFKLETLENKTESTHLTLK
;
A
#
# COMPACT_ATOMS: atom_id res chain seq x y z
N MET A 1 3.81 11.20 14.23
CA MET A 1 3.68 9.78 13.82
C MET A 1 5.07 9.18 13.88
N LYS A 2 5.28 7.96 14.40
CA LYS A 2 6.60 7.34 14.45
C LYS A 2 6.64 6.11 13.55
N PHE A 3 7.64 6.06 12.69
CA PHE A 3 7.93 4.96 11.78
C PHE A 3 9.17 4.21 12.24
N THR A 4 9.33 2.98 11.77
CA THR A 4 10.55 2.20 12.01
C THR A 4 11.46 2.13 10.79
N THR A 5 10.95 2.54 9.63
CA THR A 5 11.65 2.41 8.35
C THR A 5 11.20 3.47 7.35
N TYR A 6 12.03 3.71 6.34
CA TYR A 6 11.69 4.49 5.14
C TYR A 6 11.31 3.59 3.95
N GLY A 7 11.08 2.30 4.20
CA GLY A 7 10.82 1.31 3.16
C GLY A 7 11.97 1.26 2.15
N LEU A 8 11.66 1.56 0.89
CA LEU A 8 12.61 1.57 -0.22
C LEU A 8 13.82 2.47 0.03
N TRP A 9 13.66 3.51 0.85
CA TRP A 9 14.71 4.51 1.08
C TRP A 9 15.46 4.31 2.40
N ASN A 10 15.26 3.20 3.12
CA ASN A 10 15.85 3.01 4.45
C ASN A 10 17.39 2.95 4.42
N ILE A 11 17.99 2.35 3.39
CA ILE A 11 19.46 2.36 3.21
C ILE A 11 19.97 3.78 2.99
N ALA A 12 19.30 4.57 2.14
CA ALA A 12 19.66 5.96 1.91
C ALA A 12 19.49 6.80 3.20
N ARG A 13 18.45 6.54 3.99
CA ARG A 13 18.20 7.21 5.28
C ARG A 13 19.29 6.91 6.29
N LEU A 14 19.72 5.65 6.42
CA LEU A 14 20.85 5.26 7.26
C LEU A 14 22.12 6.03 6.87
N GLN A 15 22.41 6.10 5.57
CA GLN A 15 23.56 6.87 5.07
C GLN A 15 23.42 8.37 5.36
N LEU A 16 22.21 8.94 5.29
CA LEU A 16 21.95 10.33 5.66
C LEU A 16 22.28 10.59 7.14
N VAL A 17 21.89 9.69 8.05
CA VAL A 17 22.27 9.79 9.47
C VAL A 17 23.78 9.82 9.63
N ASP A 18 24.48 8.91 8.96
CA ASP A 18 25.94 8.83 9.07
C ASP A 18 26.62 10.06 8.45
N ASP A 19 26.09 10.60 7.35
CA ASP A 19 26.60 11.83 6.72
C ASP A 19 26.35 13.06 7.60
N LEU A 20 25.17 13.17 8.23
CA LEU A 20 24.86 14.25 9.17
C LEU A 20 25.68 14.13 10.47
N SER A 21 25.98 12.92 10.94
CA SER A 21 26.76 12.68 12.16
C SER A 21 28.24 13.06 12.03
N LYS A 22 28.71 13.35 10.81
CA LYS A 22 30.05 13.91 10.55
C LYS A 22 30.11 15.42 10.80
N ILE A 23 28.95 16.08 10.91
CA ILE A 23 28.87 17.50 11.25
C ILE A 23 29.12 17.62 12.77
N PRO A 24 30.13 18.39 13.22
CA PRO A 24 30.53 18.43 14.63
C PRO A 24 29.38 18.71 15.58
N GLU A 25 28.47 19.62 15.22
CA GLU A 25 27.29 20.00 16.03
C GLU A 25 26.23 18.90 16.14
N LEU A 26 26.27 17.90 15.27
CA LEU A 26 25.31 16.78 15.25
C LEU A 26 25.92 15.46 15.73
N HIS A 27 27.24 15.37 15.89
CA HIS A 27 27.93 14.13 16.23
C HIS A 27 27.37 13.49 17.51
N GLU A 28 27.24 14.27 18.58
CA GLU A 28 26.67 13.80 19.86
C GLU A 28 25.14 13.72 19.85
N ARG A 29 24.49 14.24 18.80
CA ARG A 29 23.03 14.29 18.60
C ARG A 29 22.55 13.28 17.56
N ARG A 30 23.34 12.25 17.25
CA ARG A 30 23.00 11.21 16.26
C ARG A 30 21.61 10.59 16.48
N HIS A 31 21.27 10.27 17.73
CA HIS A 31 19.95 9.72 18.07
C HIS A 31 18.81 10.71 17.83
N GLU A 32 19.02 12.00 18.09
CA GLU A 32 18.05 13.04 17.77
C GLU A 32 17.80 13.11 16.26
N VAL A 33 18.84 13.02 15.44
CA VAL A 33 18.72 12.97 13.97
C VAL A 33 17.94 11.72 13.52
N GLU A 34 18.22 10.56 14.12
CA GLU A 34 17.51 9.32 13.82
C GLU A 34 16.01 9.42 14.15
N ASP A 35 15.66 9.89 15.34
CA ASP A 35 14.28 10.07 15.77
C ASP A 35 13.55 11.08 14.86
N LEU A 36 14.21 12.20 14.55
CA LEU A 36 13.62 13.25 13.71
C LEU A 36 13.30 12.77 12.29
N LEU A 37 14.17 11.91 11.74
CA LEU A 37 13.93 11.28 10.45
C LEU A 37 12.72 10.35 10.53
N LEU A 38 12.68 9.48 11.54
CA LEU A 38 11.61 8.49 11.71
C LEU A 38 10.28 9.08 12.21
N GLU A 39 10.23 10.36 12.54
CA GLU A 39 9.02 11.05 12.99
C GLU A 39 8.64 12.21 12.05
N GLU A 40 9.20 13.40 12.25
CA GLU A 40 8.72 14.59 11.54
C GLU A 40 9.09 14.64 10.08
N VAL A 41 10.29 14.19 9.70
CA VAL A 41 10.72 14.27 8.30
C VAL A 41 9.91 13.31 7.44
N ILE A 42 9.76 12.06 7.86
CA ILE A 42 8.94 11.09 7.11
C ILE A 42 7.46 11.49 7.08
N THR A 43 6.95 12.12 8.13
CA THR A 43 5.60 12.69 8.13
C THR A 43 5.48 13.80 7.08
N ALA A 44 6.44 14.72 7.02
CA ALA A 44 6.45 15.80 6.03
C ALA A 44 6.57 15.28 4.58
N ILE A 45 7.37 14.22 4.36
CA ILE A 45 7.44 13.51 3.07
C ILE A 45 6.06 12.98 2.69
N LEU A 46 5.36 12.29 3.60
CA LEU A 46 4.05 11.70 3.35
C LEU A 46 2.98 12.75 3.05
N GLU A 47 2.91 13.82 3.83
CA GLU A 47 1.99 14.93 3.60
C GLU A 47 2.21 15.54 2.21
N LYS A 48 3.48 15.81 1.87
CA LYS A 48 3.85 16.34 0.55
C LYS A 48 3.48 15.37 -0.58
N ALA A 49 3.64 14.07 -0.36
CA ALA A 49 3.23 13.04 -1.31
C ALA A 49 1.71 13.05 -1.55
N TYR A 50 0.89 13.12 -0.50
CA TYR A 50 -0.58 13.16 -0.64
C TYR A 50 -1.05 14.41 -1.37
N VAL A 51 -0.53 15.59 -1.01
CA VAL A 51 -0.85 16.85 -1.72
C VAL A 51 -0.49 16.73 -3.21
N CYS A 52 0.68 16.17 -3.52
CA CYS A 52 1.11 15.97 -4.91
C CYS A 52 0.19 15.00 -5.66
N GLN A 53 -0.19 13.89 -5.03
CA GLN A 53 -1.11 12.92 -5.63
C GLN A 53 -2.48 13.53 -5.93
N ASP A 54 -3.03 14.31 -5.00
CA ASP A 54 -4.32 15.00 -5.18
C ASP A 54 -4.25 16.05 -6.29
N ASP A 55 -3.14 16.78 -6.40
CA ASP A 55 -2.91 17.75 -7.47
C ASP A 55 -2.79 17.07 -8.84
N LEU A 56 -2.03 15.97 -8.93
CA LEU A 56 -1.88 15.19 -10.16
C LEU A 56 -3.21 14.54 -10.58
N ALA A 57 -4.01 14.05 -9.62
CA ALA A 57 -5.32 13.47 -9.90
C ALA A 57 -6.29 14.50 -10.50
N ARG A 58 -6.29 15.73 -9.99
CA ARG A 58 -7.16 16.82 -10.44
C ARG A 58 -6.70 17.44 -11.76
N ASN A 59 -5.41 17.76 -11.85
CA ASN A 59 -4.88 18.55 -12.96
C ASN A 59 -4.39 17.67 -14.12
N ASN A 60 -3.96 16.44 -13.84
CA ASN A 60 -3.34 15.54 -14.83
C ASN A 60 -3.98 14.12 -14.79
N PRO A 61 -5.31 14.00 -14.95
CA PRO A 61 -6.01 12.73 -14.74
C PRO A 61 -5.51 11.61 -15.67
N ASN A 62 -5.13 11.94 -16.91
CA ASN A 62 -4.71 10.98 -17.93
C ASN A 62 -3.20 10.65 -17.92
N MET A 63 -2.42 11.23 -16.99
CA MET A 63 -0.99 10.93 -16.90
C MET A 63 -0.76 9.44 -16.53
N PRO A 64 0.20 8.75 -17.18
CA PRO A 64 0.53 7.37 -16.85
C PRO A 64 0.85 7.18 -15.37
N LEU A 65 0.39 6.06 -14.79
CA LEU A 65 0.58 5.78 -13.36
C LEU A 65 2.07 5.80 -12.95
N LYS A 66 2.95 5.22 -13.78
CA LYS A 66 4.40 5.23 -13.57
C LYS A 66 4.94 6.65 -13.39
N GLU A 67 4.55 7.56 -14.26
CA GLU A 67 4.98 8.96 -14.23
C GLU A 67 4.44 9.68 -12.99
N LYS A 68 3.15 9.45 -12.65
CA LYS A 68 2.56 10.00 -11.42
C LYS A 68 3.33 9.56 -10.17
N VAL A 69 3.70 8.28 -10.09
CA VAL A 69 4.48 7.73 -8.95
C VAL A 69 5.85 8.40 -8.86
N LEU A 70 6.59 8.48 -9.97
CA LEU A 70 7.91 9.10 -9.99
C LEU A 70 7.86 10.59 -9.63
N ILE A 71 6.92 11.35 -10.20
CA ILE A 71 6.73 12.77 -9.85
C ILE A 71 6.40 12.90 -8.36
N THR A 72 5.49 12.07 -7.83
CA THR A 72 5.14 12.08 -6.41
C THR A 72 6.36 11.83 -5.53
N HIS A 73 7.17 10.81 -5.83
CA HIS A 73 8.39 10.50 -5.08
C HIS A 73 9.40 11.66 -5.15
N LYS A 74 9.59 12.26 -6.33
CA LYS A 74 10.49 13.40 -6.51
C LYS A 74 10.06 14.60 -5.68
N GLN A 75 8.76 14.92 -5.71
CA GLN A 75 8.20 16.07 -5.01
C GLN A 75 8.15 15.86 -3.50
N SER A 76 7.89 14.64 -3.02
CA SER A 76 7.86 14.37 -1.58
C SER A 76 9.23 14.50 -0.93
N LEU A 77 10.30 14.10 -1.63
CA LEU A 77 11.68 14.24 -1.16
C LEU A 77 12.11 15.70 -0.94
N THR A 78 11.46 16.69 -1.57
CA THR A 78 11.79 18.10 -1.34
C THR A 78 11.40 18.60 0.06
N ALA A 79 10.62 17.83 0.82
CA ALA A 79 10.25 18.16 2.19
C ALA A 79 11.41 17.97 3.20
N VAL A 80 12.44 17.20 2.84
CA VAL A 80 13.49 16.75 3.78
C VAL A 80 14.35 17.91 4.26
N LEU A 81 14.92 18.69 3.33
CA LEU A 81 15.84 19.78 3.65
C LEU A 81 15.20 20.85 4.55
N PRO A 82 14.04 21.46 4.20
CA PRO A 82 13.44 22.48 5.05
C PRO A 82 13.02 21.94 6.42
N CYS A 83 12.60 20.67 6.50
CA CYS A 83 12.25 20.04 7.78
C CYS A 83 13.49 19.90 8.68
N LEU A 84 14.59 19.34 8.15
CA LEU A 84 15.82 19.18 8.90
C LEU A 84 16.45 20.52 9.30
N VAL A 85 16.49 21.50 8.40
CA VAL A 85 16.97 22.88 8.69
C VAL A 85 16.21 23.46 9.88
N SER A 86 14.88 23.42 9.81
CA SER A 86 14.02 23.98 10.85
C SER A 86 14.18 23.25 12.19
N LYS A 87 14.31 21.93 12.17
CA LYS A 87 14.26 21.11 13.39
C LYS A 87 15.62 20.97 14.08
N LEU A 88 16.69 20.88 13.31
CA LEU A 88 18.05 20.82 13.85
C LEU A 88 18.61 22.22 14.17
N ASN A 89 17.92 23.28 13.75
CA ASN A 89 18.33 24.68 13.87
C ASN A 89 19.74 24.91 13.28
N LEU A 90 19.95 24.40 12.07
CA LEU A 90 21.18 24.53 11.30
C LEU A 90 20.94 25.32 10.03
N SER A 91 21.97 26.01 9.53
CA SER A 91 21.88 26.65 8.22
C SER A 91 21.81 25.60 7.11
N GLU A 92 21.07 25.93 6.05
CA GLU A 92 20.90 25.05 4.89
C GLU A 92 22.24 24.58 4.32
N ASP A 93 23.20 25.50 4.16
CA ASP A 93 24.54 25.22 3.62
C ASP A 93 25.28 24.09 4.33
N LYS A 94 25.03 23.87 5.63
CA LYS A 94 25.72 22.82 6.42
C LYS A 94 25.25 21.42 6.09
N ILE A 95 23.96 21.26 5.74
CA ILE A 95 23.34 19.94 5.58
C ILE A 95 22.89 19.66 4.15
N ASN A 96 22.84 20.68 3.29
CA ASN A 96 22.32 20.60 1.93
C ASN A 96 22.98 19.48 1.12
N GLN A 97 24.32 19.34 1.17
CA GLN A 97 25.02 18.29 0.42
C GLN A 97 24.59 16.88 0.85
N ALA A 98 24.47 16.63 2.16
CA ALA A 98 24.05 15.33 2.68
C ALA A 98 22.61 15.01 2.28
N VAL A 99 21.72 16.01 2.39
CA VAL A 99 20.30 15.86 2.00
C VAL A 99 20.14 15.68 0.50
N ALA A 100 20.86 16.44 -0.33
CA ALA A 100 20.85 16.28 -1.78
C ALA A 100 21.30 14.88 -2.22
N SER A 101 22.34 14.34 -1.57
CA SER A 101 22.82 12.98 -1.79
C SER A 101 21.79 11.93 -1.39
N PHE A 102 21.09 12.11 -0.27
CA PHE A 102 19.95 11.28 0.12
C PHE A 102 18.84 11.30 -0.94
N CYS A 103 18.38 12.49 -1.34
CA CYS A 103 17.30 12.65 -2.29
C CYS A 103 17.64 12.05 -3.66
N ALA A 104 18.87 12.24 -4.13
CA ALA A 104 19.34 11.66 -5.40
C ALA A 104 19.29 10.12 -5.36
N ARG A 105 19.86 9.50 -4.32
CA ARG A 105 19.86 8.03 -4.16
C ARG A 105 18.46 7.45 -4.00
N ALA A 106 17.61 8.09 -3.19
CA ALA A 106 16.23 7.66 -2.98
C ALA A 106 15.40 7.74 -4.28
N TYR A 107 15.60 8.80 -5.06
CA TYR A 107 14.92 8.97 -6.34
C TYR A 107 15.44 7.99 -7.41
N GLU A 108 16.76 7.84 -7.54
CA GLU A 108 17.38 6.88 -8.46
C GLU A 108 16.91 5.44 -8.19
N PHE A 109 16.84 5.04 -6.91
CA PHE A 109 16.30 3.74 -6.53
C PHE A 109 14.83 3.60 -6.96
N SER A 110 14.03 4.64 -6.72
CA SER A 110 12.62 4.66 -7.14
C SER A 110 12.48 4.51 -8.66
N GLU A 111 13.27 5.26 -9.43
CA GLU A 111 13.26 5.22 -10.89
C GLU A 111 13.66 3.85 -11.43
N THR A 112 14.71 3.25 -10.85
CA THR A 112 15.21 1.93 -11.25
C THR A 112 14.21 0.82 -10.98
N HIS A 113 13.42 0.92 -9.90
CA HIS A 113 12.56 -0.17 -9.44
C HIS A 113 11.06 0.10 -9.54
N VAL A 114 10.63 1.22 -10.13
CA VAL A 114 9.21 1.60 -10.21
C VAL A 114 8.36 0.54 -10.92
N ASP A 115 8.86 -0.11 -11.98
CA ASP A 115 8.09 -1.13 -12.69
C ASP A 115 7.78 -2.34 -11.81
N TYR A 116 8.74 -2.72 -10.96
CA TYR A 116 8.53 -3.79 -9.99
C TYR A 116 7.50 -3.38 -8.91
N LEU A 117 7.55 -2.14 -8.42
CA LEU A 117 6.55 -1.61 -7.48
C LEU A 117 5.15 -1.58 -8.09
N LEU A 118 5.02 -1.21 -9.37
CA LEU A 118 3.75 -1.20 -10.08
C LEU A 118 3.20 -2.61 -10.26
N ARG A 119 4.06 -3.60 -10.54
CA ARG A 119 3.67 -5.01 -10.56
C ARG A 119 3.16 -5.47 -9.20
N LEU A 120 3.83 -5.13 -8.10
CA LEU A 120 3.34 -5.47 -6.76
C LEU A 120 2.00 -4.79 -6.45
N ALA A 121 1.80 -3.55 -6.91
CA ALA A 121 0.52 -2.85 -6.78
C ALA A 121 -0.59 -3.53 -7.58
N GLU A 122 -0.28 -4.04 -8.78
CA GLU A 122 -1.19 -4.82 -9.61
C GLU A 122 -1.58 -6.14 -8.92
N VAL A 123 -0.60 -6.90 -8.42
CA VAL A 123 -0.85 -8.14 -7.66
C VAL A 123 -1.72 -7.87 -6.44
N SER A 124 -1.44 -6.79 -5.69
CA SER A 124 -2.28 -6.37 -4.58
C SER A 124 -3.71 -6.06 -5.02
N GLY A 125 -3.88 -5.33 -6.12
CA GLY A 125 -5.19 -4.96 -6.69
C GLY A 125 -5.99 -6.17 -7.15
N GLN A 126 -5.35 -7.12 -7.84
CA GLN A 126 -5.96 -8.38 -8.27
C GLN A 126 -6.42 -9.20 -7.07
N ALA A 127 -5.54 -9.42 -6.08
CA ALA A 127 -5.86 -10.16 -4.87
C ALA A 127 -7.02 -9.52 -4.08
N LYS A 128 -7.09 -8.18 -4.01
CA LYS A 128 -8.22 -7.44 -3.41
C LYS A 128 -9.52 -7.67 -4.16
N ASN A 129 -9.48 -7.67 -5.49
CA ASN A 129 -10.68 -7.90 -6.29
C ASN A 129 -11.19 -9.33 -6.13
N GLU A 130 -10.29 -10.32 -6.16
CA GLU A 130 -10.64 -11.73 -5.98
C GLU A 130 -11.29 -12.00 -4.63
N ILE A 131 -10.72 -11.49 -3.54
CA ILE A 131 -11.28 -11.67 -2.19
C ILE A 131 -12.58 -10.90 -2.00
N ILE A 132 -12.75 -9.74 -2.65
CA ILE A 132 -14.05 -9.05 -2.64
C ILE A 132 -15.10 -9.90 -3.36
N ASP A 133 -14.78 -10.48 -4.53
CA ASP A 133 -15.70 -11.35 -5.25
C ASP A 133 -15.99 -12.64 -4.45
N GLU A 134 -15.02 -13.14 -3.68
CA GLU A 134 -15.15 -14.26 -2.76
C GLU A 134 -16.11 -13.94 -1.59
N LEU A 135 -15.91 -12.83 -0.89
CA LEU A 135 -16.63 -12.50 0.33
C LEU A 135 -17.98 -11.82 0.07
N TYR A 136 -18.08 -11.02 -0.98
CA TYR A 136 -19.23 -10.16 -1.27
C TYR A 136 -20.00 -10.55 -2.53
N GLY A 137 -19.44 -11.46 -3.34
CA GLY A 137 -20.06 -11.94 -4.57
C GLY A 137 -19.60 -11.19 -5.83
N ASN A 138 -19.64 -11.87 -6.96
CA ASN A 138 -19.00 -11.43 -8.22
C ASN A 138 -19.59 -10.12 -8.79
N CYS A 139 -20.83 -9.77 -8.44
CA CYS A 139 -21.50 -8.55 -8.92
C CYS A 139 -21.33 -7.36 -7.97
N PHE A 140 -20.78 -7.57 -6.76
CA PHE A 140 -20.72 -6.53 -5.73
C PHE A 140 -19.96 -5.29 -6.21
N ARG A 141 -18.83 -5.48 -6.92
CA ARG A 141 -18.01 -4.38 -7.41
C ARG A 141 -18.70 -3.54 -8.49
N SER A 142 -19.60 -4.13 -9.27
CA SER A 142 -20.39 -3.41 -10.28
C SER A 142 -21.64 -2.76 -9.69
N GLU A 143 -22.30 -3.42 -8.74
CA GLU A 143 -23.55 -2.93 -8.14
C GLU A 143 -23.29 -1.87 -7.05
N HIS A 144 -22.17 -2.00 -6.33
CA HIS A 144 -21.81 -1.18 -5.16
C HIS A 144 -20.38 -0.62 -5.29
N ALA A 145 -20.05 0.00 -6.43
CA ALA A 145 -18.70 0.45 -6.77
C ALA A 145 -18.07 1.42 -5.75
N ALA A 146 -18.88 2.21 -5.03
CA ALA A 146 -18.40 3.11 -3.97
C ALA A 146 -17.96 2.33 -2.72
N LEU A 147 -18.79 1.40 -2.25
CA LEU A 147 -18.45 0.53 -1.11
C LEU A 147 -17.26 -0.39 -1.44
N ALA A 148 -17.25 -0.99 -2.64
CA ALA A 148 -16.17 -1.86 -3.08
C ALA A 148 -14.79 -1.17 -3.08
N ARG A 149 -14.71 0.09 -3.50
CA ARG A 149 -13.47 0.88 -3.42
C ARG A 149 -13.02 1.11 -1.99
N ARG A 150 -13.95 1.30 -1.06
CA ARG A 150 -13.66 1.51 0.36
C ARG A 150 -13.29 0.21 1.08
N LEU A 151 -13.85 -0.94 0.69
CA LEU A 151 -13.53 -2.26 1.27
C LEU A 151 -12.04 -2.58 1.22
N GLN A 152 -11.36 -2.15 0.16
CA GLN A 152 -9.92 -2.33 -0.04
C GLN A 152 -9.05 -1.75 1.09
N PHE A 153 -9.62 -0.92 1.96
CA PHE A 153 -8.95 -0.25 3.08
C PHE A 153 -9.59 -0.53 4.44
N ASN A 154 -10.84 -1.03 4.49
CA ASN A 154 -11.61 -1.15 5.73
C ASN A 154 -11.94 -2.60 6.11
N ASP A 155 -11.76 -3.56 5.20
CA ASP A 155 -11.94 -4.97 5.51
C ASP A 155 -10.59 -5.65 5.80
N GLY A 156 -10.42 -6.15 7.01
CA GLY A 156 -9.19 -6.81 7.47
C GLY A 156 -8.86 -8.09 6.70
N GLU A 157 -9.85 -8.85 6.22
CA GLU A 157 -9.61 -10.05 5.41
C GLU A 157 -9.11 -9.67 4.02
N VAL A 158 -9.69 -8.63 3.42
CA VAL A 158 -9.28 -8.09 2.13
C VAL A 158 -7.83 -7.59 2.20
N LEU A 159 -7.51 -6.81 3.24
CA LEU A 159 -6.15 -6.31 3.48
C LEU A 159 -5.14 -7.44 3.71
N LYS A 160 -5.52 -8.46 4.50
CA LYS A 160 -4.67 -9.60 4.77
C LYS A 160 -4.35 -10.38 3.49
N LYS A 161 -5.37 -10.73 2.70
CA LYS A 161 -5.18 -11.48 1.45
C LYS A 161 -4.28 -10.73 0.47
N ALA A 162 -4.50 -9.42 0.32
CA ALA A 162 -3.67 -8.57 -0.53
C ALA A 162 -2.21 -8.52 -0.06
N THR A 163 -2.00 -8.43 1.26
CA THR A 163 -0.66 -8.42 1.86
C THR A 163 0.05 -9.75 1.65
N ASP A 164 -0.66 -10.87 1.85
CA ASP A 164 -0.11 -12.20 1.67
C ASP A 164 0.25 -12.47 0.20
N ALA A 165 -0.58 -12.02 -0.75
CA ALA A 165 -0.29 -12.12 -2.18
C ALA A 165 0.98 -11.35 -2.57
N VAL A 166 1.14 -10.10 -2.10
CA VAL A 166 2.35 -9.31 -2.34
C VAL A 166 3.59 -9.97 -1.72
N ARG A 167 3.47 -10.52 -0.52
CA ARG A 167 4.58 -11.25 0.13
C ARG A 167 5.01 -12.48 -0.66
N GLN A 168 4.05 -13.27 -1.14
CA GLN A 168 4.35 -14.43 -1.98
C GLN A 168 5.00 -14.01 -3.29
N GLU A 169 4.52 -12.93 -3.90
CA GLU A 169 5.12 -12.39 -5.12
C GLU A 169 6.57 -11.95 -4.91
N ILE A 170 6.87 -11.33 -3.77
CA ILE A 170 8.25 -10.98 -3.39
C ILE A 170 9.11 -12.24 -3.23
N ILE A 171 8.61 -13.30 -2.59
CA ILE A 171 9.36 -14.55 -2.42
C ILE A 171 9.65 -15.21 -3.77
N ILE A 172 8.70 -15.18 -4.70
CA ILE A 172 8.79 -15.90 -5.99
C ILE A 172 9.60 -15.12 -7.03
N SER A 173 9.41 -13.81 -7.10
CA SER A 173 9.83 -13.01 -8.26
C SER A 173 10.81 -11.89 -7.96
N CYS A 174 11.05 -11.59 -6.67
CA CYS A 174 11.99 -10.53 -6.30
C CYS A 174 13.43 -11.00 -6.50
N PRO A 175 14.27 -10.22 -7.22
CA PRO A 175 15.72 -10.40 -7.21
C PRO A 175 16.23 -10.46 -5.77
N SER A 176 17.19 -11.35 -5.49
CA SER A 176 17.64 -11.63 -4.13
C SER A 176 18.22 -10.40 -3.45
N GLU A 177 18.88 -9.54 -4.21
CA GLU A 177 19.44 -8.26 -3.77
C GLU A 177 18.36 -7.24 -3.35
N LEU A 178 17.12 -7.39 -3.83
CA LEU A 178 16.00 -6.51 -3.51
C LEU A 178 15.09 -7.05 -2.42
N GLN A 179 15.18 -8.34 -2.06
CA GLN A 179 14.22 -8.98 -1.15
C GLN A 179 14.12 -8.27 0.20
N ASN A 180 15.25 -7.96 0.83
CA ASN A 180 15.27 -7.26 2.11
C ASN A 180 14.66 -5.85 1.99
N ILE A 181 14.98 -5.12 0.92
CA ILE A 181 14.45 -3.77 0.68
C ILE A 181 12.93 -3.81 0.47
N MET A 182 12.43 -4.84 -0.21
CA MET A 182 10.99 -5.01 -0.45
C MET A 182 10.25 -5.44 0.82
N GLN A 183 10.86 -6.25 1.68
CA GLN A 183 10.31 -6.56 3.01
C GLN A 183 10.20 -5.31 3.88
N GLU A 184 11.25 -4.47 3.90
CA GLU A 184 11.24 -3.15 4.53
C GLU A 184 10.12 -2.26 3.96
N HIS A 185 9.95 -2.26 2.64
CA HIS A 185 8.87 -1.50 2.01
C HIS A 185 7.49 -2.01 2.39
N CYS A 186 7.28 -3.33 2.50
CA CYS A 186 6.02 -3.87 3.02
C CYS A 186 5.74 -3.43 4.47
N LEU A 187 6.77 -3.39 5.32
CA LEU A 187 6.64 -2.88 6.69
C LEU A 187 6.25 -1.41 6.68
N TYR A 188 6.96 -0.58 5.91
CA TYR A 188 6.64 0.83 5.72
C TYR A 188 5.19 1.04 5.28
N MET A 189 4.73 0.33 4.25
CA MET A 189 3.36 0.45 3.74
C MET A 189 2.31 0.05 4.79
N LYS A 190 2.62 -0.95 5.63
CA LYS A 190 1.75 -1.34 6.75
C LYS A 190 1.69 -0.24 7.82
N GLU A 191 2.81 0.40 8.14
CA GLU A 191 2.86 1.52 9.09
C GLU A 191 2.07 2.73 8.56
N VAL A 192 2.27 3.08 7.28
CA VAL A 192 1.47 4.12 6.61
C VAL A 192 -0.01 3.79 6.67
N ALA A 193 -0.39 2.55 6.36
CA ALA A 193 -1.79 2.13 6.39
C ALA A 193 -2.39 2.16 7.80
N ALA A 194 -1.64 1.74 8.83
CA ALA A 194 -2.11 1.77 10.22
C ALA A 194 -2.31 3.18 10.76
N GLN A 195 -1.58 4.16 10.22
CA GLN A 195 -1.71 5.57 10.57
C GLN A 195 -2.80 6.28 9.76
N LYS A 196 -3.26 5.68 8.65
CA LYS A 196 -4.51 6.09 8.03
C LYS A 196 -5.65 5.52 8.84
N GLU A 197 -6.41 6.38 9.50
CA GLU A 197 -7.61 5.94 10.18
C GLU A 197 -8.56 5.27 9.16
N PRO A 198 -9.08 4.07 9.48
CA PRO A 198 -10.23 3.54 8.77
C PRO A 198 -11.31 4.61 8.73
N ASN A 199 -12.03 4.68 7.62
CA ASN A 199 -13.10 5.67 7.55
C ASN A 199 -14.13 5.32 8.63
N SER A 200 -14.24 6.17 9.66
CA SER A 200 -15.05 5.91 10.85
C SER A 200 -16.53 5.71 10.54
N THR A 201 -17.02 6.18 9.39
CA THR A 201 -18.40 5.99 8.93
C THR A 201 -18.57 4.76 8.04
N PHE A 202 -17.51 4.07 7.62
CA PHE A 202 -17.60 3.00 6.63
C PHE A 202 -18.61 1.91 7.00
N TYR A 203 -18.55 1.40 8.23
CA TYR A 203 -19.46 0.34 8.67
C TYR A 203 -20.92 0.82 8.73
N ALA A 204 -21.14 2.08 9.13
CA ALA A 204 -22.47 2.69 9.15
C ALA A 204 -23.01 2.90 7.72
N ASP A 205 -22.17 3.38 6.80
CA ASP A 205 -22.52 3.58 5.39
C ASP A 205 -22.83 2.24 4.71
N PHE A 206 -22.03 1.21 5.00
CA PHE A 206 -22.28 -0.14 4.51
C PHE A 206 -23.63 -0.66 5.01
N GLN A 207 -23.91 -0.52 6.31
CA GLN A 207 -25.18 -0.98 6.88
C GLN A 207 -26.37 -0.19 6.34
N ALA A 208 -26.22 1.11 6.09
CA ALA A 208 -27.26 1.95 5.52
C ALA A 208 -27.60 1.54 4.07
N GLU A 209 -26.59 1.24 3.25
CA GLU A 209 -26.77 0.86 1.84
C GLU A 209 -27.21 -0.60 1.67
N MET A 210 -26.67 -1.52 2.48
CA MET A 210 -26.94 -2.97 2.36
C MET A 210 -28.09 -3.45 3.23
N HIS A 211 -28.60 -2.60 4.13
CA HIS A 211 -29.63 -2.90 5.13
C HIS A 211 -29.29 -4.07 6.06
N GLN A 212 -28.00 -4.39 6.23
CA GLN A 212 -27.48 -5.43 7.10
C GLN A 212 -26.00 -5.14 7.40
N SER A 213 -25.46 -5.73 8.46
CA SER A 213 -24.05 -5.61 8.79
C SER A 213 -23.16 -6.31 7.74
N MET A 214 -21.87 -5.94 7.72
CA MET A 214 -20.89 -6.55 6.83
C MET A 214 -20.75 -8.06 7.04
N GLU A 215 -20.78 -8.51 8.31
CA GLU A 215 -20.68 -9.93 8.66
C GLU A 215 -21.93 -10.72 8.24
N GLU A 216 -23.14 -10.16 8.45
CA GLU A 216 -24.37 -10.76 7.96
C GLU A 216 -24.39 -10.86 6.43
N PHE A 217 -23.91 -9.82 5.75
CA PHE A 217 -23.78 -9.82 4.28
C PHE A 217 -22.87 -10.96 3.80
N LYS A 218 -21.65 -11.05 4.34
CA LYS A 218 -20.68 -12.11 4.00
C LYS A 218 -21.25 -13.50 4.26
N GLN A 219 -21.93 -13.69 5.40
CA GLN A 219 -22.54 -14.97 5.76
C GLN A 219 -23.64 -15.36 4.77
N LYS A 220 -24.50 -14.42 4.37
CA LYS A 220 -25.52 -14.65 3.35
C LYS A 220 -24.92 -15.06 2.01
N ILE A 221 -23.85 -14.39 1.56
CA ILE A 221 -23.14 -14.76 0.33
C ILE A 221 -22.55 -16.17 0.42
N LYS A 222 -21.96 -16.52 1.57
CA LYS A 222 -21.42 -17.86 1.83
C LYS A 222 -22.50 -18.94 1.73
N GLU A 223 -23.67 -18.70 2.32
CA GLU A 223 -24.81 -19.61 2.25
C GLU A 223 -25.37 -19.75 0.84
N GLN A 224 -25.49 -18.66 0.09
CA GLN A 224 -25.90 -18.68 -1.32
C GLN A 224 -24.94 -19.48 -2.19
N LYS A 225 -23.63 -19.28 -2.03
CA LYS A 225 -22.60 -20.05 -2.74
C LYS A 225 -22.64 -21.53 -2.38
N HIS A 226 -22.91 -21.85 -1.12
CA HIS A 226 -23.09 -23.24 -0.68
C HIS A 226 -24.32 -23.86 -1.37
N ALA A 227 -25.49 -23.22 -1.28
CA ALA A 227 -26.72 -23.71 -1.92
C ALA A 227 -26.57 -23.92 -3.44
N GLN A 228 -25.91 -23.00 -4.14
CA GLN A 228 -25.62 -23.12 -5.58
C GLN A 228 -24.70 -24.30 -5.91
N ARG A 229 -23.73 -24.62 -5.06
CA ARG A 229 -22.86 -25.79 -5.23
C ARG A 229 -23.63 -27.09 -5.09
N PHE A 230 -24.51 -27.20 -4.09
CA PHE A 230 -25.37 -28.38 -3.90
C PHE A 230 -26.29 -28.59 -5.10
N PHE A 231 -26.97 -27.54 -5.56
CA PHE A 231 -27.84 -27.64 -6.73
C PHE A 231 -27.09 -28.05 -8.01
N LYS A 232 -25.86 -27.57 -8.20
CA LYS A 232 -25.00 -27.96 -9.33
C LYS A 232 -24.55 -29.42 -9.26
N LEU A 233 -24.30 -29.94 -8.06
CA LEU A 233 -23.95 -31.35 -7.84
C LEU A 233 -25.15 -32.27 -8.09
N GLU A 234 -26.33 -31.94 -7.56
CA GLU A 234 -27.57 -32.70 -7.80
C GLU A 234 -27.94 -32.74 -9.30
N THR A 235 -27.73 -31.65 -10.03
CA THR A 235 -27.97 -31.62 -11.48
C THR A 235 -26.93 -32.39 -12.30
N LEU A 236 -25.69 -32.54 -11.81
CA LEU A 236 -24.67 -33.39 -12.43
C LEU A 236 -24.94 -34.87 -12.16
N GLU A 237 -25.33 -35.23 -10.93
CA GLU A 237 -25.70 -36.61 -10.57
C GLU A 237 -26.91 -37.09 -11.37
N ASN A 238 -27.97 -36.27 -11.45
CA ASN A 238 -29.16 -36.59 -12.26
C ASN A 238 -28.87 -36.74 -13.77
N LYS A 239 -27.91 -35.97 -14.31
CA LYS A 239 -27.47 -36.15 -15.70
C LYS A 239 -26.71 -37.47 -15.88
N THR A 240 -25.88 -37.85 -14.91
CA THR A 240 -25.08 -39.08 -14.97
C THR A 240 -25.95 -40.33 -14.89
N GLU A 241 -26.98 -40.33 -14.04
CA GLU A 241 -27.97 -41.41 -13.94
C GLU A 241 -28.84 -41.54 -15.21
N SER A 242 -29.25 -40.41 -15.80
CA SER A 242 -30.00 -40.41 -17.06
C SER A 242 -29.17 -40.97 -18.23
N THR A 243 -27.86 -40.75 -18.24
CA THR A 243 -26.97 -41.28 -19.30
C THR A 243 -26.78 -42.80 -19.18
N HIS A 244 -26.79 -43.35 -17.96
CA HIS A 244 -26.73 -44.79 -17.72
C HIS A 244 -28.03 -45.55 -18.04
N LEU A 245 -29.19 -44.89 -18.00
CA LEU A 245 -30.48 -45.47 -18.40
C LEU A 245 -30.70 -45.52 -19.92
N THR A 246 -29.87 -44.83 -20.71
CA THR A 246 -29.99 -44.77 -22.18
C THR A 246 -29.06 -45.75 -22.91
N LEU A 247 -28.24 -46.52 -22.17
CA LEU A 247 -27.28 -47.50 -22.71
C LEU A 247 -27.68 -48.97 -22.44
N LYS A 248 -28.98 -49.25 -22.35
CA LYS A 248 -29.52 -50.63 -22.30
C LYS A 248 -30.37 -50.93 -23.53
#